data_AF-A0A7T0BY92-F1
#
_entry.id   AF-A0A7T0BY92-F1
#
_cell.length_a   1.000
_cell.length_b   1.000
_cell.length_c   1.000
_cell.angle_alpha   90.00
_cell.angle_beta   90.00
_cell.angle_gamma   90.00
#
_symmetry.space_group_name_H-M   'P 1'
#
loop_
_entity.id
_entity.type
_entity.pdbx_description
1 polymer ?
#
loop_
_entity_poly.entity_id
_entity_poly.type
_entity_poly.pdbx_seq_one_letter_code
_entity_poly.pdbx_strand_id
1 'polypeptide(L)'
;MAAKIEIQSFFYDMIHCKDKVLLTFDKWDEEFGEDPRGPLVAGIRECPDEDLINLLINMQRMATGFGQIKELMDAAEQAEVDAQHEIVESDDDDDDDF
;
A
#
# COMPACT_ATOMS: atom_id res chain seq x y z
N MET A 1 -23.02 0.61 -2.24
CA MET A 1 -22.45 0.61 -3.61
C MET A 1 -21.26 1.55 -3.74
N ALA A 2 -21.35 2.78 -3.23
CA ALA A 2 -20.24 3.77 -3.23
C ALA A 2 -18.94 3.27 -2.57
N ALA A 3 -18.99 2.75 -1.34
CA ALA A 3 -17.80 2.25 -0.63
C ALA A 3 -17.04 1.14 -1.39
N LYS A 4 -17.76 0.25 -2.09
CA LYS A 4 -17.14 -0.79 -2.92
C LYS A 4 -16.39 -0.21 -4.12
N ILE A 5 -16.94 0.86 -4.72
CA ILE A 5 -16.31 1.56 -5.86
C ILE A 5 -15.06 2.32 -5.39
N GLU A 6 -15.11 2.95 -4.22
CA GLU A 6 -13.97 3.68 -3.63
C GLU A 6 -12.79 2.75 -3.31
N ILE A 7 -13.05 1.58 -2.72
CA ILE A 7 -12.03 0.57 -2.45
C ILE A 7 -11.41 0.06 -3.76
N GLN A 8 -12.23 -0.23 -4.77
CA GLN A 8 -11.74 -0.67 -6.08
C GLN A 8 -10.87 0.39 -6.76
N SER A 9 -11.29 1.66 -6.70
CA SER A 9 -10.51 2.79 -7.23
C SER A 9 -9.17 2.93 -6.51
N PHE A 10 -9.17 2.83 -5.19
CA PHE A 10 -7.95 2.92 -4.39
C PHE A 10 -6.92 1.85 -4.77
N PHE A 11 -7.32 0.58 -4.83
CA PHE A 11 -6.41 -0.50 -5.24
C PHE A 11 -5.98 -0.37 -6.70
N TYR A 12 -6.87 0.07 -7.58
CA TYR A 12 -6.54 0.33 -8.98
C TYR A 12 -5.45 1.40 -9.09
N ASP A 13 -5.59 2.52 -8.38
CA ASP A 13 -4.61 3.61 -8.38
C ASP A 13 -3.25 3.15 -7.84
N MET A 14 -3.25 2.33 -6.78
CA MET A 14 -2.02 1.79 -6.19
C MET A 14 -1.30 0.81 -7.14
N ILE A 15 -2.06 -0.10 -7.78
CA ILE A 15 -1.52 -1.01 -8.79
C ILE A 15 -0.94 -0.22 -9.97
N HIS A 16 -1.65 0.82 -10.41
CA HIS A 16 -1.22 1.65 -11.52
C HIS A 16 0.04 2.47 -11.19
N CYS A 17 0.18 2.96 -9.96
CA CYS A 17 1.43 3.59 -9.49
C CYS A 17 2.59 2.59 -9.51
N LYS A 18 2.37 1.36 -9.01
CA LYS A 18 3.38 0.28 -9.01
C LYS A 18 3.81 -0.09 -10.43
N ASP A 19 2.88 -0.25 -11.35
CA ASP A 19 3.19 -0.58 -12.75
C ASP A 19 4.03 0.52 -13.42
N LYS A 20 3.75 1.80 -13.13
CA LYS A 20 4.56 2.92 -13.66
C LYS A 20 5.99 2.92 -13.12
N VAL A 21 6.17 2.64 -11.82
CA VAL A 21 7.50 2.56 -11.20
C VAL A 21 8.30 1.43 -11.83
N LEU A 22 7.70 0.24 -11.94
CA LEU A 22 8.36 -0.93 -12.53
C LEU A 22 8.70 -0.70 -14.00
N LEU A 23 7.79 -0.12 -14.78
CA LEU A 23 8.06 0.20 -16.19
C LEU A 23 9.26 1.16 -16.35
N THR A 24 9.44 2.11 -15.43
CA THR A 24 10.63 2.98 -15.45
C THR A 24 11.90 2.19 -15.14
N PHE A 25 11.86 1.27 -14.17
CA PHE A 25 13.01 0.43 -13.84
C PHE A 25 13.34 -0.56 -14.96
N ASP A 26 12.34 -1.19 -15.58
CA ASP A 26 12.53 -2.08 -16.72
C ASP A 26 13.24 -1.35 -17.87
N LYS A 27 12.85 -0.09 -18.16
CA LYS A 27 13.53 0.75 -19.16
C LYS A 27 14.98 1.04 -18.78
N TRP A 28 15.25 1.33 -17.51
CA TRP A 28 16.62 1.58 -17.06
C TRP A 28 17.47 0.31 -17.10
N ASP A 29 16.89 -0.85 -16.80
CA ASP A 29 17.57 -2.13 -16.93
C ASP A 29 17.90 -2.44 -18.40
N GLU A 30 16.99 -2.13 -19.33
CA GLU A 30 17.22 -2.26 -20.77
C GLU A 30 18.28 -1.28 -21.31
N GLU A 31 18.24 0.00 -20.88
CA GLU A 31 19.11 1.06 -21.40
C GLU A 31 20.50 1.06 -20.75
N PHE A 32 20.57 0.77 -19.45
CA PHE A 32 21.77 0.91 -18.63
C PHE A 32 22.22 -0.41 -17.99
N GLY A 33 21.75 -1.58 -18.47
CA GLY A 33 22.05 -2.88 -17.88
C GLY A 33 23.55 -3.21 -17.75
N GLU A 34 24.37 -2.70 -18.67
CA GLU A 34 25.83 -2.87 -18.66
C GLU A 34 26.57 -1.66 -18.05
N ASP A 35 25.86 -0.66 -17.51
CA ASP A 35 26.48 0.51 -16.89
C ASP A 35 27.22 0.07 -15.60
N PRO A 36 28.50 0.45 -15.43
CA PRO A 36 29.30 0.03 -14.27
C PRO A 36 28.76 0.53 -12.92
N ARG A 37 27.90 1.56 -12.90
CA ARG A 37 27.21 2.06 -11.71
C ARG A 37 26.00 1.22 -11.33
N GLY A 38 25.52 0.39 -12.27
CA GLY A 38 24.24 -0.31 -12.22
C GLY A 38 23.10 0.51 -12.81
N PRO A 39 22.09 -0.16 -13.39
CA PRO A 39 21.03 0.48 -14.18
C PRO A 39 20.20 1.48 -13.37
N LEU A 40 19.91 1.18 -12.10
CA LEU A 40 19.19 2.10 -11.22
C LEU A 40 19.94 3.43 -11.01
N VAL A 41 21.24 3.37 -10.74
CA VAL A 41 22.05 4.57 -10.44
C VAL A 41 22.28 5.39 -11.71
N ALA A 42 22.51 4.72 -12.84
CA ALA A 42 22.60 5.36 -14.14
C ALA A 42 21.26 6.02 -14.50
N GLY A 43 20.16 5.28 -14.41
CA GLY A 43 18.81 5.75 -14.67
C GLY A 43 18.44 7.00 -13.87
N ILE A 44 18.67 7.02 -12.55
CA ILE A 44 18.39 8.20 -11.73
C ILE A 44 19.22 9.42 -12.17
N ARG A 45 20.47 9.23 -12.60
CA ARG A 45 21.36 10.33 -12.99
C ARG A 45 21.02 10.92 -14.36
N GLU A 46 20.57 10.08 -15.29
CA GLU A 46 20.24 10.49 -16.65
C GLU A 46 18.73 10.81 -16.81
N CYS A 47 17.91 10.56 -15.77
CA CYS A 47 16.46 10.82 -15.81
C CYS A 47 16.16 12.33 -15.79
N PRO A 48 15.33 12.83 -16.73
CA PRO A 48 14.85 14.20 -16.68
C PRO A 48 14.11 14.50 -15.37
N ASP A 49 14.27 15.71 -14.85
CA ASP A 49 13.67 16.12 -13.56
C ASP A 49 12.16 15.85 -13.50
N GLU A 50 11.42 16.12 -14.58
CA GLU A 50 9.97 15.89 -14.64
C GLU A 50 9.61 14.40 -14.49
N ASP A 51 10.36 13.53 -15.15
CA ASP A 51 10.16 12.08 -15.09
C ASP A 51 10.57 11.53 -13.72
N LEU A 52 11.66 12.05 -13.14
CA LEU A 52 12.12 11.69 -11.80
C LEU A 52 11.10 12.11 -10.74
N ILE A 53 10.54 13.31 -10.85
CA ILE A 53 9.47 13.80 -9.97
C ILE A 53 8.24 12.89 -10.08
N ASN A 54 7.84 12.52 -11.29
CA ASN A 54 6.71 11.61 -11.50
C ASN A 54 6.94 10.23 -10.89
N LEU A 55 8.15 9.68 -11.03
CA LEU A 55 8.55 8.43 -10.41
C LEU A 55 8.46 8.51 -8.88
N LEU A 56 9.00 9.58 -8.28
CA LEU A 56 8.97 9.81 -6.84
C LEU A 56 7.54 9.97 -6.30
N ILE A 57 6.67 10.67 -7.02
CA ILE A 57 5.25 10.82 -6.66
C ILE A 57 4.54 9.47 -6.65
N ASN A 58 4.77 8.61 -7.66
CA ASN A 58 4.17 7.28 -7.70
C ASN A 58 4.65 6.40 -6.54
N MET A 59 5.95 6.45 -6.22
CA MET A 59 6.50 5.75 -5.05
C MET A 59 5.90 6.26 -3.72
N GLN A 60 5.77 7.58 -3.56
CA GLN A 60 5.15 8.18 -2.37
C GLN A 60 3.68 7.75 -2.24
N ARG A 61 2.90 7.76 -3.34
CA ARG A 61 1.50 7.32 -3.33
C ARG A 61 1.36 5.86 -2.91
N MET A 62 2.23 4.99 -3.39
CA MET A 62 2.28 3.60 -2.94
C MET A 62 2.58 3.49 -1.45
N ALA A 63 3.60 4.18 -0.95
CA ALA A 63 3.99 4.13 0.46
C ALA A 63 2.84 4.60 1.38
N THR A 64 2.18 5.72 1.03
CA THR A 64 1.00 6.19 1.75
C THR A 64 -0.14 5.19 1.68
N GLY A 65 -0.40 4.61 0.50
CA GLY A 65 -1.45 3.60 0.33
C GLY A 65 -1.23 2.35 1.18
N PHE A 66 0.00 1.84 1.26
CA PHE A 66 0.33 0.74 2.15
C PHE A 66 0.15 1.09 3.63
N GLY A 67 0.46 2.33 4.04
CA GLY A 67 0.17 2.81 5.39
C GLY A 67 -1.32 2.78 5.71
N GLN A 68 -2.17 3.26 4.79
CA GLN A 68 -3.62 3.24 4.93
C GLN A 68 -4.17 1.81 5.00
N ILE A 69 -3.64 0.88 4.20
CA ILE A 69 -4.02 -0.54 4.26
C ILE A 69 -3.69 -1.11 5.64
N LYS A 70 -2.51 -0.79 6.18
CA LYS A 70 -2.12 -1.25 7.52
C LYS A 70 -3.09 -0.72 8.58
N GLU A 71 -3.40 0.57 8.58
CA GLU A 71 -4.34 1.15 9.54
C GLU A 71 -5.73 0.49 9.47
N LEU A 72 -6.21 0.18 8.26
CA LEU A 72 -7.48 -0.53 8.08
C LEU A 72 -7.42 -1.98 8.57
N MET A 73 -6.29 -2.67 8.37
CA MET A 73 -6.08 -4.02 8.88
C MET A 73 -6.02 -4.04 10.41
N ASP A 74 -5.25 -3.15 11.02
CA ASP A 74 -5.12 -3.04 12.47
C ASP A 74 -6.49 -2.72 13.12
N ALA A 75 -7.29 -1.84 12.49
CA ALA A 75 -8.65 -1.54 12.95
C ALA A 75 -9.62 -2.72 12.82
N ALA A 76 -9.50 -3.52 11.74
CA ALA A 76 -10.32 -4.72 11.54
C ALA A 76 -9.97 -5.81 12.56
N GLU A 77 -8.68 -6.01 12.85
CA GLU A 77 -8.22 -6.95 13.88
C GLU A 77 -8.74 -6.55 15.27
N GLN A 78 -8.66 -5.27 15.63
CA GLN A 78 -9.19 -4.79 16.91
C GLN A 78 -10.71 -4.98 17.01
N ALA A 79 -11.45 -4.73 15.93
CA ALA A 79 -12.90 -4.94 15.92
C ALA A 79 -13.30 -6.41 16.12
N GLU A 80 -12.50 -7.36 15.61
CA GLU A 80 -12.73 -8.80 15.88
C GLU A 80 -12.44 -9.17 17.33
N VAL A 81 -11.39 -8.62 17.93
CA VAL A 81 -11.07 -8.80 19.35
C VAL A 81 -12.18 -8.22 20.24
N ASP A 82 -12.61 -7.00 19.95
CA ASP A 82 -13.67 -6.32 20.72
C ASP A 82 -14.98 -7.12 20.64
N ALA A 83 -15.36 -7.63 19.46
CA ALA A 83 -16.55 -8.45 19.28
C ALA A 83 -16.46 -9.80 20.04
N GLN A 84 -15.28 -10.41 20.12
CA GLN A 84 -15.09 -11.62 20.95
C GLN A 84 -15.19 -11.30 22.44
N HIS A 85 -14.65 -10.16 22.87
CA HIS A 85 -14.73 -9.73 24.26
C HIS A 85 -16.17 -9.46 24.68
N GLU A 86 -16.97 -8.79 23.84
CA GLU A 86 -18.40 -8.56 24.08
C GLU A 86 -19.20 -9.87 24.22
N ILE A 87 -18.87 -10.91 23.43
CA ILE A 87 -19.52 -12.22 23.55
C ILE A 87 -19.19 -12.88 24.90
N VAL A 88 -17.92 -12.84 25.32
CA VAL A 88 -17.48 -13.45 26.58
C VAL A 88 -18.06 -12.71 27.80
N GLU A 89 -18.12 -11.37 27.76
CA GLU A 89 -18.71 -10.59 28.84
C GLU A 89 -20.25 -10.74 28.92
N SER A 90 -20.91 -11.10 27.82
CA SER A 90 -22.36 -11.36 27.81
C SER A 90 -22.78 -12.74 28.33
N ASP A 91 -21.83 -13.68 28.50
CA ASP A 91 -22.06 -15.03 29.04
C ASP A 91 -21.79 -15.13 30.56
N ASP A 92 -21.25 -14.09 31.20
CA ASP A 92 -20.94 -14.05 32.65
C ASP A 92 -22.07 -13.40 33.50
N ASP A 93 -23.23 -13.09 32.90
CA ASP A 93 -24.42 -12.50 33.58
C ASP A 93 -25.42 -13.55 34.10
N ASP A 94 -24.96 -14.78 34.40
CA ASP A 94 -25.82 -15.89 34.88
C ASP A 94 -25.20 -16.65 36.07
N ASP A 95 -24.54 -15.95 37.01
CA ASP A 95 -24.17 -16.51 38.32
C ASP A 95 -24.25 -15.44 39.43
N ASP A 96 -25.47 -14.98 39.75
CA ASP A 96 -25.78 -14.43 41.09
C ASP A 96 -27.22 -14.80 41.52
N ASP A 97 -27.29 -15.63 42.58
CA ASP A 97 -28.35 -15.84 43.57
C ASP A 97 -29.70 -16.51 43.18
N PHE A 98 -29.84 -17.83 43.43
CA PHE A 98 -30.67 -18.42 44.53
C PHE A 98 -30.84 -19.96 44.43
#